data_AF-A0A6H1WAV4-F1
#
_entry.id   AF-A0A6H1WAV4-F1
#
_cell.length_a   1.000
_cell.length_b   1.000
_cell.length_c   1.000
_cell.angle_alpha   90.00
_cell.angle_beta   90.00
_cell.angle_gamma   90.00
#
_symmetry.space_group_name_H-M   'P 1'
#
loop_
_entity.id
_entity.type
_entity.pdbx_description
1 polymer ?
#
loop_
_entity_poly.entity_id
_entity_poly.type
_entity_poly.pdbx_seq_one_letter_code
_entity_poly.pdbx_strand_id
1 'polypeptide(L)'
;MSDAEKPAKAARPRRERTVRELLGSIVLGFELIVVFLGALVLFGLGSLPAGVALGGGAALVVLMIVAIGTLRSPVGIVLGWFVQLVVVAAGFLVPAFFIVGAIFTAMWAYCMIAGARIDRNKKAAHAAANGTENP
;
A
#
# COMPACT_ATOMS: atom_id res chain seq x y z
N MET A 1 -26.15 -12.40 48.15
CA MET A 1 -26.20 -11.72 46.84
C MET A 1 -24.82 -11.86 46.24
N SER A 2 -24.64 -12.79 45.30
CA SER A 2 -23.33 -13.06 44.69
C SER A 2 -23.13 -12.06 43.55
N ASP A 3 -22.42 -10.96 43.84
CA ASP A 3 -21.97 -10.05 42.81
C ASP A 3 -20.73 -10.68 42.15
N ALA A 4 -21.00 -11.50 41.14
CA ALA A 4 -19.99 -11.99 40.23
C ALA A 4 -19.37 -10.79 39.49
N GLU A 5 -18.18 -10.38 39.91
CA GLU A 5 -17.36 -9.42 39.20
C GLU A 5 -17.08 -9.95 37.79
N LYS A 6 -17.80 -9.39 36.82
CA LYS A 6 -17.66 -9.71 35.40
C LYS A 6 -16.24 -9.31 34.99
N PRO A 7 -15.36 -10.25 34.57
CA PRO A 7 -14.00 -9.88 34.24
C PRO A 7 -14.02 -8.91 33.06
N ALA A 8 -13.46 -7.71 33.26
CA ALA A 8 -13.31 -6.71 32.23
C ALA A 8 -12.56 -7.34 31.05
N LYS A 9 -13.24 -7.44 29.91
CA LYS A 9 -12.78 -8.11 28.69
C LYS A 9 -11.42 -7.53 28.28
N ALA A 10 -10.34 -8.25 28.55
CA ALA A 10 -8.97 -7.84 28.24
C ALA A 10 -8.90 -7.32 26.79
N ALA A 11 -8.54 -6.04 26.64
CA ALA A 11 -8.43 -5.41 25.33
C ALA A 11 -7.39 -6.16 24.50
N ARG A 12 -7.84 -6.74 23.38
CA ARG A 12 -7.00 -7.56 22.50
C ARG A 12 -5.77 -6.74 22.08
N PRO A 13 -4.53 -7.25 22.25
CA PRO A 13 -3.34 -6.49 21.92
C PRO A 13 -3.40 -6.05 20.46
N ARG A 14 -3.24 -4.75 20.25
CA ARG A 14 -3.33 -4.11 18.93
C ARG A 14 -2.13 -4.58 18.11
N ARG A 15 -2.36 -5.47 17.13
CA ARG A 15 -1.31 -6.02 16.26
C ARG A 15 -0.45 -4.89 15.69
N GLU A 16 0.85 -4.93 16.00
CA GLU A 16 1.82 -3.97 15.46
C GLU A 16 1.92 -4.12 13.94
N ARG A 17 1.84 -3.01 13.22
CA ARG A 17 2.02 -2.99 11.76
C ARG A 17 3.47 -3.32 11.45
N THR A 18 3.68 -4.18 10.45
CA THR A 18 5.03 -4.58 10.07
C THR A 18 5.73 -3.48 9.26
N VAL A 19 7.05 -3.48 9.21
CA VAL A 19 7.81 -2.44 8.48
C VAL A 19 7.47 -2.50 6.99
N ARG A 20 7.29 -3.71 6.46
CA ARG A 20 6.83 -3.92 5.08
C ARG A 20 5.46 -3.29 4.82
N GLU A 21 4.51 -3.44 5.73
CA GLU A 21 3.16 -2.87 5.59
C GLU A 21 3.20 -1.33 5.58
N LEU A 22 4.01 -0.72 6.46
CA LEU A 22 4.16 0.73 6.53
C LEU A 22 4.80 1.31 5.26
N LEU A 23 5.95 0.76 4.84
CA LEU A 23 6.64 1.22 3.64
C LEU A 23 5.77 1.05 2.39
N GLY A 24 5.13 -0.10 2.23
CA GLY A 24 4.21 -0.33 1.11
C GLY A 24 3.04 0.66 1.07
N SER A 25 2.48 1.01 2.24
CA SER A 25 1.39 1.99 2.32
C SER A 25 1.83 3.40 1.90
N ILE A 26 3.05 3.80 2.25
CA ILE A 26 3.61 5.11 1.89
C ILE A 26 3.83 5.17 0.38
N VAL A 27 4.45 4.15 -0.21
CA VAL A 27 4.70 4.08 -1.66
C VAL A 27 3.39 4.21 -2.44
N LEU A 28 2.37 3.42 -2.10
CA LEU A 28 1.07 3.50 -2.78
C LEU A 28 0.34 4.82 -2.53
N GLY A 29 0.51 5.44 -1.36
CA GLY A 29 -0.05 6.76 -1.08
C GLY A 29 0.54 7.84 -2.01
N PHE A 30 1.86 7.82 -2.24
CA PHE A 30 2.51 8.74 -3.18
C PHE A 30 2.17 8.43 -4.64
N GLU A 31 2.10 7.15 -5.00
CA GLU A 31 1.66 6.70 -6.32
C GLU A 31 0.27 7.28 -6.64
N LEU A 32 -0.61 7.35 -5.63
CA LEU A 32 -1.97 7.88 -5.78
C LEU A 32 -1.97 9.31 -6.25
N ILE A 33 -1.12 10.11 -5.63
CA ILE A 33 -0.97 11.52 -5.97
C ILE A 33 -0.43 11.64 -7.40
N VAL A 34 0.58 10.86 -7.76
CA VAL A 34 1.16 10.83 -9.12
C VAL A 34 0.11 10.50 -10.17
N VAL A 35 -0.64 9.42 -9.97
CA VAL A 35 -1.63 8.96 -10.95
C VAL A 35 -2.79 9.96 -11.08
N PHE A 36 -3.20 10.58 -9.97
CA PHE A 36 -4.19 11.65 -9.97
C PHE A 36 -3.72 12.88 -10.76
N LEU A 37 -2.52 13.39 -10.48
CA LEU A 37 -1.92 14.49 -11.24
C LEU A 37 -1.77 14.12 -12.71
N GLY A 38 -1.44 12.85 -12.95
CA GLY A 38 -1.37 12.29 -14.26
C GLY A 38 -2.65 12.34 -15.08
N ALA A 39 -3.78 12.00 -14.46
CA ALA A 39 -5.10 12.13 -15.05
C ALA A 39 -5.43 13.60 -15.37
N LEU A 40 -5.01 14.55 -14.51
CA LEU A 40 -5.17 15.99 -14.78
C LEU A 40 -4.32 16.45 -15.97
N VAL A 41 -3.10 15.93 -16.15
CA VAL A 41 -2.27 16.23 -17.33
C VAL A 41 -2.95 15.75 -18.60
N LEU A 42 -3.48 14.52 -18.60
CA LEU A 42 -4.25 13.98 -19.73
C LEU A 42 -5.49 14.80 -20.04
N PHE A 43 -6.22 15.25 -19.01
CA PHE A 43 -7.34 16.17 -19.17
C PHE A 43 -6.92 17.51 -19.78
N GLY A 44 -5.86 18.12 -19.22
CA GLY A 44 -5.37 19.44 -19.62
C GLY A 44 -4.78 19.48 -21.02
N LEU A 45 -4.26 18.34 -21.51
CA LEU A 45 -3.77 18.21 -22.89
C LEU A 45 -4.90 18.19 -23.94
N GLY A 46 -6.18 18.11 -23.52
CA GLY A 46 -7.32 18.05 -24.43
C GLY A 46 -7.37 16.76 -25.29
N SER A 47 -6.58 15.74 -24.92
CA SER A 47 -6.47 14.50 -25.69
C SER A 47 -7.70 13.60 -25.55
N LEU A 48 -8.59 13.86 -24.57
CA LEU A 48 -9.83 13.13 -24.36
C LEU A 48 -11.02 14.07 -24.05
N PRO A 49 -12.26 13.66 -24.41
CA PRO A 49 -13.48 14.39 -24.05
C PRO A 49 -13.62 14.58 -22.53
N ALA A 50 -14.12 15.74 -22.10
CA ALA A 50 -14.15 16.16 -20.69
C ALA A 50 -14.80 15.16 -19.72
N GLY A 51 -15.82 14.42 -20.18
CA GLY A 51 -16.47 13.37 -19.38
C GLY A 51 -15.56 12.17 -19.08
N VAL A 52 -14.66 11.82 -20.00
CA VAL A 52 -13.70 10.71 -19.81
C VAL A 52 -12.56 11.12 -18.90
N ALA A 53 -12.15 12.38 -18.96
CA ALA A 53 -11.09 12.89 -18.12
C ALA A 53 -11.51 13.06 -16.65
N LEU A 54 -12.68 13.65 -16.39
CA LEU A 54 -13.23 13.80 -15.04
C LEU A 54 -13.74 12.46 -14.48
N GLY A 55 -14.38 11.64 -15.30
CA GLY A 55 -14.81 10.29 -14.93
C GLY A 55 -13.64 9.34 -14.68
N GLY A 56 -12.57 9.44 -15.50
CA GLY A 56 -11.34 8.66 -15.36
C GLY A 56 -10.58 9.01 -14.09
N GLY A 57 -10.45 10.30 -13.76
CA GLY A 57 -9.86 10.75 -12.50
C GLY A 57 -10.63 10.28 -11.26
N ALA A 58 -11.96 10.37 -11.28
CA ALA A 58 -12.82 9.89 -10.19
C ALA A 58 -12.76 8.35 -10.01
N ALA A 59 -12.79 7.60 -11.12
CA ALA A 59 -12.65 6.14 -11.09
C ALA A 59 -11.29 5.71 -10.54
N LEU A 60 -10.22 6.43 -10.88
CA LEU A 60 -8.86 6.19 -10.37
C LEU A 60 -8.74 6.42 -8.86
N VAL A 61 -9.32 7.51 -8.35
CA VAL A 61 -9.36 7.80 -6.92
C VAL A 61 -10.10 6.68 -6.16
N VAL A 62 -11.24 6.22 -6.67
CA VAL A 62 -11.99 5.10 -6.08
C VAL A 62 -11.18 3.81 -6.11
N LEU A 63 -10.52 3.50 -7.23
CA LEU A 63 -9.71 2.29 -7.37
C LEU A 63 -8.51 2.27 -6.40
N MET A 64 -7.89 3.42 -6.16
CA MET A 64 -6.76 3.52 -5.24
C MET A 64 -7.17 3.54 -3.78
N ILE A 65 -8.34 4.08 -3.44
CA ILE A 65 -8.94 3.93 -2.10
C ILE A 65 -9.20 2.44 -1.81
N VAL A 66 -9.68 1.67 -2.79
CA VAL A 66 -9.87 0.22 -2.68
C VAL A 66 -8.52 -0.52 -2.55
N ALA A 67 -7.49 -0.10 -3.28
CA ALA A 67 -6.14 -0.68 -3.18
C ALA A 67 -5.49 -0.43 -1.80
N ILE A 68 -5.64 0.77 -1.25
CA ILE A 68 -5.18 1.11 0.10
C ILE A 68 -5.95 0.29 1.15
N GLY A 69 -7.25 0.08 0.95
CA GLY A 69 -8.10 -0.72 1.83
C GLY A 69 -7.73 -2.22 1.88
N THR A 70 -7.17 -2.76 0.79
CA THR A 70 -6.88 -4.19 0.63
C THR A 70 -5.44 -4.60 0.98
N LEU A 71 -4.58 -3.64 1.34
CA LEU A 71 -3.17 -3.89 1.69
C LEU A 71 -2.93 -4.73 2.96
N ARG A 72 -4.00 -5.06 3.69
CA ARG A 72 -3.95 -5.84 4.95
C ARG A 72 -3.76 -7.36 4.74
N SER A 73 -3.65 -7.82 3.50
CA SER A 73 -3.59 -9.24 3.08
C SER A 73 -2.38 -9.49 2.16
N PRO A 74 -1.83 -10.72 2.05
CA PRO A 74 -0.89 -11.07 0.99
C PRO A 74 -1.38 -10.73 -0.43
N VAL A 75 -2.71 -10.63 -0.61
CA VAL A 75 -3.35 -10.12 -1.83
C VAL A 75 -2.91 -8.68 -2.14
N GLY A 76 -2.65 -7.84 -1.13
CA GLY A 76 -2.18 -6.46 -1.30
C GLY A 76 -0.80 -6.36 -1.96
N ILE A 77 0.05 -7.38 -1.82
CA ILE A 77 1.35 -7.42 -2.49
C ILE A 77 1.17 -7.66 -3.99
N VAL A 78 0.29 -8.61 -4.34
CA VAL A 78 -0.06 -8.92 -5.74
C VAL A 78 -0.77 -7.72 -6.38
N LEU A 79 -1.69 -7.10 -5.63
CA LEU A 79 -2.41 -5.92 -6.09
C LEU A 79 -1.47 -4.74 -6.33
N GLY A 80 -0.46 -4.53 -5.49
CA GLY A 80 0.52 -3.48 -5.74
C GLY A 80 1.35 -3.72 -6.99
N TRP A 81 1.75 -4.97 -7.28
CA TRP A 81 2.37 -5.30 -8.58
C TRP A 81 1.44 -5.02 -9.76
N PHE A 82 0.15 -5.33 -9.63
CA PHE A 82 -0.84 -5.00 -10.64
C PHE A 82 -0.93 -3.49 -10.87
N VAL A 83 -1.01 -2.70 -9.79
CA VAL A 83 -1.00 -1.23 -9.87
C VAL A 83 0.24 -0.73 -10.58
N GLN A 84 1.42 -1.29 -10.29
CA GLN A 84 2.65 -0.87 -10.95
C GLN A 84 2.64 -1.12 -12.46
N LEU A 85 2.15 -2.28 -12.90
CA LEU A 85 2.00 -2.57 -14.32
C LEU A 85 1.03 -1.60 -15.00
N VAL A 86 -0.06 -1.23 -14.32
CA VAL A 86 -1.04 -0.25 -14.83
C VAL A 86 -0.39 1.13 -14.98
N VAL A 87 0.40 1.59 -13.99
CA VAL A 87 1.08 2.89 -14.07
C VAL A 87 2.11 2.91 -15.19
N VAL A 88 2.92 1.85 -15.32
CA VAL A 88 3.88 1.73 -16.43
C VAL A 88 3.15 1.70 -17.78
N ALA A 89 2.03 1.00 -17.89
CA ALA A 89 1.21 1.00 -19.10
C ALA A 89 0.59 2.37 -19.40
N ALA A 90 0.28 3.18 -18.39
CA ALA A 90 -0.14 4.57 -18.58
C ALA A 90 0.96 5.42 -19.26
N GLY A 91 2.22 4.99 -19.19
CA GLY A 91 3.36 5.53 -19.94
C GLY A 91 3.15 5.58 -21.45
N PHE A 92 2.38 4.65 -22.02
CA PHE A 92 2.06 4.68 -23.45
C PHE A 92 1.20 5.88 -23.84
N LEU A 93 0.42 6.43 -22.90
CA LEU A 93 -0.40 7.63 -23.13
C LEU A 93 0.41 8.90 -22.86
N VAL A 94 1.20 8.90 -21.79
CA VAL A 94 2.11 10.01 -21.44
C VAL A 94 3.48 9.43 -21.12
N PRO A 95 4.48 9.60 -22.00
CA PRO A 95 5.80 8.98 -21.84
C PRO A 95 6.48 9.25 -20.49
N ALA A 96 6.16 10.38 -19.84
CA ALA A 96 6.65 10.70 -18.51
C ALA A 96 6.33 9.64 -17.44
N PHE A 97 5.20 8.93 -17.53
CA PHE A 97 4.88 7.87 -16.55
C PHE A 97 5.76 6.63 -16.69
N PHE A 98 6.45 6.41 -17.81
CA PHE A 98 7.42 5.30 -17.85
C PHE A 98 8.53 5.50 -16.81
N ILE A 99 9.04 6.73 -16.71
CA ILE A 99 10.07 7.07 -15.73
C ILE A 99 9.49 6.95 -14.31
N VAL A 100 8.31 7.54 -14.08
CA VAL A 100 7.70 7.54 -12.75
C VAL A 100 7.32 6.11 -12.32
N GLY A 101 6.62 5.37 -13.16
CA GLY A 101 6.25 3.98 -12.91
C GLY A 101 7.47 3.08 -12.71
N ALA A 102 8.56 3.29 -13.44
CA ALA A 102 9.80 2.54 -13.21
C ALA A 102 10.40 2.81 -11.81
N ILE A 103 10.48 4.09 -11.41
CA ILE A 103 10.99 4.47 -10.08
C ILE A 103 10.11 3.89 -8.97
N PHE A 104 8.79 4.03 -9.08
CA PHE A 104 7.86 3.52 -8.09
C PHE A 104 7.84 2.00 -8.04
N THR A 105 7.91 1.31 -9.19
CA THR A 105 8.04 -0.15 -9.26
C THR A 105 9.31 -0.63 -8.57
N ALA A 106 10.45 0.02 -8.85
CA ALA A 106 11.72 -0.31 -8.21
C ALA A 106 11.67 -0.08 -6.69
N MET A 107 11.10 1.05 -6.26
CA MET A 107 10.90 1.37 -4.86
C MET A 107 9.96 0.37 -4.17
N TRP A 108 8.86 -0.01 -4.82
CA TRP A 108 7.93 -1.04 -4.34
C TRP A 108 8.65 -2.38 -4.14
N ALA A 109 9.38 -2.86 -5.15
CA ALA A 109 10.15 -4.09 -5.06
C ALA A 109 11.17 -4.04 -3.91
N TYR A 110 11.90 -2.92 -3.78
CA TYR A 110 12.84 -2.70 -2.69
C TYR A 110 12.16 -2.73 -1.31
N CYS A 111 11.05 -2.00 -1.12
CA CYS A 111 10.30 -1.98 0.12
C CYS A 111 9.78 -3.38 0.51
N MET A 112 9.37 -4.19 -0.47
CA MET A 112 8.91 -5.56 -0.23
C MET A 112 10.04 -6.48 0.23
N ILE A 113 11.22 -6.37 -0.38
CA ILE A 113 12.40 -7.19 -0.04
C ILE A 113 13.00 -6.74 1.29
N ALA A 114 13.28 -5.44 1.44
CA ALA A 114 13.88 -4.85 2.64
C ALA A 114 12.94 -4.98 3.85
N GLY A 115 11.65 -4.69 3.67
CA GLY A 115 10.63 -4.86 4.70
C GLY A 115 10.53 -6.31 5.17
N ALA A 116 10.53 -7.28 4.24
CA ALA A 116 10.54 -8.69 4.60
C ALA A 116 11.81 -9.11 5.37
N ARG A 117 12.97 -8.55 5.04
CA ARG A 117 14.23 -8.82 5.78
C ARG A 117 14.17 -8.28 7.21
N ILE A 118 13.73 -7.03 7.38
CA ILE A 118 13.62 -6.38 8.69
C ILE A 118 12.58 -7.09 9.56
N ASP A 119 11.42 -7.44 8.99
CA ASP A 119 10.35 -8.13 9.70
C ASP A 119 10.78 -9.54 10.15
N ARG A 120 11.57 -10.27 9.35
CA ARG A 120 12.17 -11.56 9.75
C ARG A 120 13.13 -11.40 10.93
N ASN A 121 14.00 -10.40 10.89
CA ASN A 121 14.96 -10.14 11.96
C ASN A 121 14.26 -9.74 13.26
N LYS A 122 13.23 -8.89 13.19
CA LYS A 122 12.41 -8.53 14.35
C LYS A 122 11.73 -9.76 14.95
N LYS A 123 11.12 -10.63 14.14
CA LYS A 123 10.50 -11.87 14.61
C LYS A 123 11.50 -12.79 15.33
N ALA A 124 12.71 -12.94 14.80
CA ALA A 124 13.76 -13.74 15.43
C ALA A 124 14.22 -13.15 16.78
N ALA A 125 14.37 -11.83 16.87
CA ALA A 125 14.73 -11.14 18.11
C ALA A 125 13.65 -11.27 19.20
N HIS A 126 12.36 -11.13 18.84
CA HIS A 126 11.25 -11.34 19.77
C HIS A 126 11.16 -12.79 20.27
N ALA A 127 11.43 -13.78 19.41
CA ALA A 127 11.44 -15.18 19.81
C ALA A 127 12.57 -15.50 20.79
N ALA A 128 13.75 -14.90 20.61
CA ALA A 128 14.89 -15.05 21.52
C ALA A 128 14.62 -14.43 22.90
N ALA A 129 13.98 -13.25 22.94
CA ALA A 129 13.60 -12.58 24.20
C ALA A 129 12.57 -13.40 25.00
N ASN A 130 11.51 -13.89 24.35
CA ASN A 130 10.48 -14.69 25.04
C ASN A 130 11.00 -16.06 25.51
N GLY A 131 12.05 -16.61 24.88
CA GLY A 131 12.67 -17.87 25.29
C GLY A 131 13.52 -17.76 26.57
N THR A 132 13.98 -16.55 26.91
CA THR A 132 14.72 -16.29 28.16
C THR A 132 13.84 -16.02 29.37
N GLU A 133 12.54 -15.79 29.18
CA GLU A 133 11.57 -15.51 30.26
C GLU A 133 10.82 -16.76 30.77
N ASN A 134 11.07 -17.95 30.20
CA ASN A 134 10.45 -19.21 30.64
C ASN A 134 11.50 -20.13 31.30
N PRO A 135 11.66 -20.11 32.64
CA PRO A 135 12.52 -21.04 33.37
C PRO A 135 12.00 -22.48 33.39
#